data_AF-A0A212AVW5-F1
#
_entry.id   AF-A0A212AVW5-F1
#
_cell.length_a   1.000
_cell.length_b   1.000
_cell.length_c   1.000
_cell.angle_alpha   90.00
_cell.angle_beta   90.00
_cell.angle_gamma   90.00
#
_symmetry.space_group_name_H-M   'P 1'
#
loop_
_entity.id
_entity.type
_entity.pdbx_description
1 polymer ?
#
loop_
_entity_poly.entity_id
_entity_poly.type
_entity_poly.pdbx_seq_one_letter_code
_entity_poly.pdbx_strand_id
1 'polypeptide(L)'
;MGGLDVGRDALSILFSMVVYAGYGLLLTAAMALSESRGHHAAGAREGLLWGLGGFLAVQFLPAAGLPPELPGMATADLGARQIWWLLTVAASAIGIWLIAFGRNWLAWGVAIVLLALPHVVGAPHPHEFTGPTPPELASQFAGRALGVGFTAWLVLGLFSAQLLRRVPGVEPVPRPV
;
A
#
# COMPACT_ATOMS: atom_id res chain seq x y z
N MET A 1 -22.77 6.17 24.44
CA MET A 1 -21.39 6.53 24.08
C MET A 1 -20.57 5.27 24.24
N GLY A 2 -19.99 4.72 23.17
CA GLY A 2 -19.24 3.46 23.22
C GLY A 2 -18.00 3.64 24.10
N GLY A 3 -17.89 2.88 25.17
CA GLY A 3 -16.70 2.83 26.00
C GLY A 3 -15.59 2.06 25.30
N LEU A 4 -14.34 2.31 25.71
CA LEU A 4 -13.20 1.49 25.32
C LEU A 4 -13.47 0.04 25.76
N ASP A 5 -13.56 -0.88 24.79
CA ASP A 5 -13.58 -2.31 25.06
C ASP A 5 -12.14 -2.79 24.93
N VAL A 6 -11.44 -2.82 26.05
CA VAL A 6 -10.00 -3.10 26.09
C VAL A 6 -9.65 -4.40 25.36
N GLY A 7 -10.50 -5.42 25.41
CA GLY A 7 -10.25 -6.69 24.74
C GLY A 7 -10.31 -6.56 23.22
N ARG A 8 -11.41 -5.98 22.71
CA ARG A 8 -11.63 -5.81 21.27
C ARG A 8 -10.67 -4.78 20.65
N ASP A 9 -10.45 -3.67 21.35
CA ASP A 9 -9.63 -2.57 20.87
C ASP A 9 -8.15 -2.97 20.86
N ALA A 10 -7.66 -3.67 21.90
CA ALA A 10 -6.28 -4.18 21.92
C ALA A 10 -6.01 -5.17 20.79
N LEU A 11 -6.96 -6.05 20.46
CA LEU A 11 -6.81 -6.98 19.34
C LEU A 11 -6.72 -6.24 18.00
N SER A 12 -7.53 -5.19 17.81
CA SER A 12 -7.51 -4.35 16.60
C SER A 12 -6.19 -3.58 16.47
N ILE A 13 -5.66 -3.08 17.58
CA ILE A 13 -4.35 -2.43 17.64
C ILE A 13 -3.24 -3.43 17.28
N LEU A 14 -3.22 -4.60 17.92
CA LEU A 14 -2.21 -5.63 17.67
C LEU A 14 -2.23 -6.10 16.21
N PHE A 15 -3.41 -6.36 15.68
CA PHE A 15 -3.58 -6.72 14.26
C PHE A 15 -2.99 -5.64 13.36
N SER A 16 -3.32 -4.37 13.63
CA SER A 16 -2.78 -3.24 12.86
C SER A 16 -1.26 -3.14 12.98
N MET A 17 -0.69 -3.33 14.18
CA MET A 17 0.76 -3.33 14.39
C MET A 17 1.44 -4.41 13.55
N VAL A 18 0.91 -5.62 13.52
CA VAL A 18 1.47 -6.73 12.72
C VAL A 18 1.41 -6.41 11.23
N VAL A 19 0.27 -5.90 10.74
CA VAL A 19 0.10 -5.52 9.34
C VAL A 19 1.09 -4.42 8.92
N TYR A 20 1.17 -3.34 9.70
CA TYR A 20 2.06 -2.22 9.38
C TYR A 20 3.55 -2.55 9.60
N ALA A 21 3.89 -3.46 10.53
CA ALA A 21 5.24 -4.00 10.62
C ALA A 21 5.61 -4.78 9.35
N GLY A 22 4.70 -5.62 8.84
CA GLY A 22 4.87 -6.33 7.57
C GLY A 22 5.06 -5.37 6.39
N TYR A 23 4.21 -4.34 6.28
CA TYR A 23 4.39 -3.30 5.26
C TYR A 23 5.71 -2.56 5.40
N GLY A 24 6.15 -2.27 6.63
CA GLY A 24 7.44 -1.62 6.88
C GLY A 24 8.62 -2.45 6.40
N LEU A 25 8.58 -3.77 6.62
CA LEU A 25 9.61 -4.69 6.13
C LEU A 25 9.65 -4.74 4.60
N LEU A 26 8.49 -4.88 3.95
CA LEU A 26 8.40 -4.87 2.49
C LEU A 26 8.88 -3.54 1.89
N LEU A 27 8.47 -2.41 2.50
CA LEU A 27 8.86 -1.08 2.06
C LEU A 27 10.37 -0.87 2.20
N THR A 28 10.95 -1.27 3.33
CA THR A 28 12.39 -1.17 3.59
C THR A 28 13.19 -2.07 2.64
N ALA A 29 12.70 -3.28 2.35
CA ALA A 29 13.32 -4.17 1.37
C ALA A 29 13.29 -3.57 -0.05
N ALA A 30 12.18 -2.92 -0.44
CA ALA A 30 12.06 -2.23 -1.72
C ALA A 30 13.00 -1.02 -1.82
N MET A 31 13.13 -0.23 -0.75
CA MET A 31 14.11 0.86 -0.65
C MET A 31 15.54 0.34 -0.80
N ALA A 32 15.91 -0.71 -0.07
CA ALA A 32 17.25 -1.31 -0.15
C ALA A 32 17.57 -1.84 -1.56
N LEU A 33 16.59 -2.45 -2.23
CA LEU A 33 16.72 -2.89 -3.63
C LEU A 33 16.89 -1.71 -4.60
N SER A 34 16.28 -0.57 -4.30
CA SER A 34 16.47 0.67 -5.06
C SER A 34 17.88 1.23 -4.85
N GLU A 35 18.41 1.21 -3.62
CA GLU A 35 19.79 1.64 -3.32
C GLU A 35 20.83 0.76 -3.99
N SER A 36 20.63 -0.57 -4.02
CA SER A 36 21.53 -1.47 -4.73
C SER A 36 21.57 -1.23 -6.24
N ARG A 37 20.59 -0.50 -6.80
CA ARG A 37 20.54 -0.06 -8.20
C ARG A 37 21.09 1.36 -8.41
N GLY A 38 21.67 1.96 -7.37
CA GLY A 38 22.31 3.28 -7.43
C GLY A 38 21.36 4.46 -7.22
N HIS A 39 20.14 4.23 -6.76
CA HIS A 39 19.19 5.29 -6.43
C HIS A 39 19.29 5.64 -4.94
N HIS A 40 19.21 6.92 -4.58
CA HIS A 40 19.15 7.31 -3.17
C HIS A 40 17.74 7.05 -2.61
N ALA A 41 17.62 6.21 -1.58
CA ALA A 41 16.36 5.94 -0.87
C ALA A 41 16.39 6.42 0.60
N ALA A 42 17.60 6.64 1.12
CA ALA A 42 17.92 7.13 2.45
C ALA A 42 17.75 8.66 2.63
N GLY A 43 16.51 9.14 2.68
CA GLY A 43 16.21 10.56 2.95
C GLY A 43 14.78 10.80 3.44
N ALA A 44 14.51 11.95 4.06
CA ALA A 44 13.16 12.27 4.56
C ALA A 44 12.16 12.45 3.41
N ARG A 45 12.58 13.14 2.34
CA ARG A 45 11.79 13.30 1.12
C ARG A 45 11.54 11.94 0.45
N GLU A 46 12.59 11.14 0.31
CA GLU A 46 12.54 9.82 -0.30
C GLU A 46 11.62 8.90 0.52
N GLY A 47 11.73 8.93 1.86
CA GLY A 47 10.84 8.22 2.76
C GLY A 47 9.37 8.59 2.57
N LEU A 48 9.05 9.88 2.41
CA LEU A 48 7.68 10.33 2.11
C LEU A 48 7.21 9.81 0.73
N LEU A 49 8.06 9.85 -0.29
CA LEU A 49 7.73 9.35 -1.63
C LEU A 49 7.49 7.84 -1.64
N TRP A 50 8.32 7.08 -0.92
CA TRP A 50 8.13 5.64 -0.74
C TRP A 50 6.86 5.32 0.04
N GLY A 51 6.59 6.04 1.12
CA GLY A 51 5.34 5.94 1.87
C GLY A 51 4.12 6.20 0.98
N LEU A 52 4.17 7.29 0.19
CA LEU A 52 3.13 7.61 -0.78
C LEU A 52 2.96 6.50 -1.83
N GLY A 53 4.06 5.97 -2.37
CA GLY A 53 4.02 4.86 -3.32
C GLY A 53 3.39 3.60 -2.74
N GLY A 54 3.71 3.27 -1.48
CA GLY A 54 3.10 2.16 -0.75
C GLY A 54 1.61 2.36 -0.50
N PHE A 55 1.20 3.56 -0.08
CA PHE A 55 -0.22 3.92 0.05
C PHE A 55 -0.97 3.78 -1.27
N LEU A 56 -0.41 4.33 -2.35
CA LEU A 56 -1.01 4.26 -3.67
C LEU A 56 -1.18 2.81 -4.15
N ALA A 57 -0.12 2.00 -4.03
CA ALA A 57 -0.12 0.62 -4.49
C ALA A 57 -1.04 -0.29 -3.67
N VAL A 58 -1.03 -0.18 -2.34
CA VAL A 58 -1.66 -1.17 -1.45
C VAL A 58 -3.06 -0.77 -1.00
N GLN A 59 -3.35 0.53 -0.94
CA GLN A 59 -4.61 1.04 -0.38
C GLN A 59 -5.42 1.87 -1.38
N PHE A 60 -4.86 2.93 -1.94
CA PHE A 60 -5.65 3.90 -2.72
C PHE A 60 -6.15 3.33 -4.05
N LEU A 61 -5.27 2.75 -4.87
CA LEU A 61 -5.67 2.19 -6.17
C LEU A 61 -6.65 1.01 -5.99
N PRO A 62 -6.41 0.02 -5.11
CA PRO A 62 -7.42 -0.98 -4.82
C PRO A 62 -8.74 -0.38 -4.31
N ALA A 63 -8.70 0.64 -3.44
CA ALA A 63 -9.90 1.28 -2.90
C ALA A 63 -10.73 2.05 -3.95
N ALA A 64 -10.12 2.46 -5.07
CA ALA A 64 -10.85 3.05 -6.18
C ALA A 64 -11.83 2.06 -6.85
N GLY A 65 -11.55 0.75 -6.77
CA GLY A 65 -12.47 -0.30 -7.22
C GLY A 65 -13.26 -0.96 -6.09
N LEU A 66 -12.61 -1.23 -4.96
CA LEU A 66 -13.20 -1.85 -3.76
C LEU A 66 -12.93 -0.99 -2.53
N PRO A 67 -13.74 0.05 -2.27
CA PRO A 67 -13.53 0.93 -1.12
C PRO A 67 -13.64 0.14 0.20
N PRO A 68 -12.97 0.59 1.29
CA PRO A 68 -13.08 -0.06 2.59
C PRO A 68 -14.53 -0.21 3.03
N GLU A 69 -14.93 -1.42 3.41
CA GLU A 69 -16.31 -1.77 3.71
C GLU A 69 -16.56 -1.89 5.22
N LEU A 70 -17.79 -1.55 5.62
CA LEU A 70 -18.27 -1.78 6.99
C LEU A 70 -18.80 -3.22 7.14
N PRO A 71 -18.80 -3.77 8.37
CA PRO A 71 -19.48 -5.02 8.65
C PRO A 71 -20.97 -4.92 8.27
N GLY A 72 -21.48 -5.92 7.55
CA GLY A 72 -22.88 -5.98 7.11
C GLY A 72 -23.20 -5.22 5.82
N MET A 73 -22.19 -4.73 5.08
CA MET A 73 -22.38 -4.30 3.69
C MET A 73 -22.73 -5.48 2.79
N ALA A 74 -23.43 -5.20 1.67
CA ALA A 74 -23.52 -6.17 0.58
C ALA A 74 -22.14 -6.33 -0.07
N THR A 75 -21.63 -7.55 -0.15
CA THR A 75 -20.27 -7.80 -0.65
C THR A 75 -20.26 -8.87 -1.72
N ALA A 76 -19.38 -8.72 -2.71
CA ALA A 76 -19.05 -9.81 -3.63
C ALA A 76 -18.36 -10.97 -2.89
N ASP A 77 -18.20 -12.09 -3.59
CA ASP A 77 -17.41 -13.23 -3.09
C ASP A 77 -16.04 -12.76 -2.55
N LEU A 78 -15.69 -13.25 -1.37
CA LEU A 78 -14.47 -12.82 -0.67
C LEU A 78 -13.22 -13.25 -1.45
N GLY A 79 -13.21 -14.46 -2.00
CA GLY A 79 -12.08 -14.98 -2.77
C GLY A 79 -11.83 -14.15 -4.03
N ALA A 80 -12.89 -13.83 -4.78
CA ALA A 80 -12.81 -12.97 -5.96
C ALA A 80 -12.24 -11.58 -5.62
N ARG A 81 -12.69 -10.96 -4.54
CA ARG A 81 -12.17 -9.66 -4.06
C ARG A 81 -10.72 -9.74 -3.65
N GLN A 82 -10.32 -10.79 -2.93
CA GLN A 82 -8.92 -10.98 -2.52
C GLN A 82 -7.99 -11.15 -3.72
N ILE A 83 -8.39 -11.95 -4.72
CA ILE A 83 -7.62 -12.14 -5.96
C ILE A 83 -7.51 -10.81 -6.71
N TRP A 84 -8.63 -10.12 -6.92
CA TRP A 84 -8.62 -8.82 -7.60
C TRP A 84 -7.77 -7.78 -6.87
N TRP A 85 -7.86 -7.75 -5.54
CA TRP A 85 -7.05 -6.87 -4.69
C TRP A 85 -5.56 -7.19 -4.86
N LEU A 86 -5.15 -8.46 -4.74
CA LEU A 86 -3.75 -8.86 -4.91
C LEU A 86 -3.20 -8.50 -6.29
N LEU A 87 -3.98 -8.73 -7.35
CA LEU A 87 -3.58 -8.37 -8.71
C LEU A 87 -3.45 -6.86 -8.88
N THR A 88 -4.36 -6.08 -8.32
CA THR A 88 -4.31 -4.61 -8.35
C THR A 88 -3.09 -4.09 -7.59
N VAL A 89 -2.79 -4.66 -6.42
CA VAL A 89 -1.60 -4.29 -5.63
C VAL A 89 -0.32 -4.61 -6.38
N ALA A 90 -0.21 -5.82 -6.95
CA ALA A 90 0.97 -6.23 -7.69
C ALA A 90 1.19 -5.36 -8.94
N ALA A 91 0.14 -5.16 -9.74
CA ALA A 91 0.20 -4.32 -10.94
C ALA A 91 0.55 -2.87 -10.60
N SER A 92 -0.03 -2.33 -9.52
CA SER A 92 0.24 -0.97 -9.05
C SER A 92 1.66 -0.80 -8.53
N ALA A 93 2.15 -1.73 -7.74
CA ALA A 93 3.52 -1.70 -7.23
C ALA A 93 4.55 -1.73 -8.37
N ILE A 94 4.34 -2.59 -9.38
CA ILE A 94 5.22 -2.66 -10.56
C ILE A 94 5.09 -1.39 -11.41
N GLY A 95 3.88 -0.90 -11.66
CA GLY A 95 3.64 0.32 -12.43
C GLY A 95 4.28 1.55 -11.79
N ILE A 96 4.10 1.73 -10.47
CA ILE A 96 4.74 2.81 -9.71
C ILE A 96 6.26 2.68 -9.72
N TRP A 97 6.80 1.46 -9.58
CA TRP A 97 8.23 1.21 -9.69
C TRP A 97 8.79 1.64 -11.06
N LEU A 98 8.08 1.27 -12.15
CA LEU A 98 8.47 1.64 -13.50
C LEU A 98 8.40 3.16 -13.74
N ILE A 99 7.42 3.86 -13.16
CA ILE A 99 7.36 5.32 -13.22
C ILE A 99 8.52 5.96 -12.44
N ALA A 100 8.83 5.43 -11.25
CA ALA A 100 9.85 5.99 -10.38
C ALA A 100 11.28 5.80 -10.92
N PHE A 101 11.56 4.65 -11.53
CA PHE A 101 12.92 4.25 -11.90
C PHE A 101 13.13 3.96 -13.40
N GLY A 102 12.05 3.86 -14.18
CA GLY A 102 12.10 3.61 -15.62
C GLY A 102 12.60 4.83 -16.40
N ARG A 103 13.57 4.62 -17.28
CA ARG A 103 14.25 5.69 -18.04
C ARG A 103 13.90 5.74 -19.53
N ASN A 104 12.97 4.90 -19.99
CA ASN A 104 12.62 4.78 -21.42
C ASN A 104 11.11 4.79 -21.65
N TRP A 105 10.68 5.09 -22.87
CA TRP A 105 9.27 5.22 -23.19
C TRP A 105 8.46 3.93 -23.07
N LEU A 106 9.11 2.80 -23.30
CA LEU A 106 8.48 1.50 -23.11
C LEU A 106 8.09 1.28 -21.64
N ALA A 107 8.96 1.65 -20.69
CA ALA A 107 8.69 1.51 -19.25
C ALA A 107 7.45 2.30 -18.82
N TRP A 108 7.30 3.53 -19.33
CA TRP A 108 6.11 4.35 -19.08
C TRP A 108 4.86 3.76 -19.73
N GLY A 109 4.95 3.27 -20.96
CA GLY A 109 3.83 2.60 -21.63
C GLY A 109 3.35 1.38 -20.84
N VAL A 110 4.28 0.53 -20.39
CA VAL A 110 3.96 -0.63 -19.55
C VAL A 110 3.38 -0.20 -18.21
N ALA A 111 3.91 0.84 -17.57
CA ALA A 111 3.38 1.33 -16.30
C ALA A 111 1.93 1.81 -16.42
N ILE A 112 1.61 2.57 -17.47
CA ILE A 112 0.24 3.05 -17.73
C ILE A 112 -0.70 1.86 -17.92
N VAL A 113 -0.30 0.87 -18.72
CA VAL A 113 -1.11 -0.34 -18.94
C VAL A 113 -1.33 -1.09 -17.63
N LEU A 114 -0.29 -1.31 -16.82
CA LEU A 114 -0.40 -2.00 -15.55
C LEU A 114 -1.30 -1.27 -14.55
N LEU A 115 -1.23 0.06 -14.49
CA LEU A 115 -2.06 0.85 -13.59
C LEU A 115 -3.52 0.90 -14.06
N ALA A 116 -3.77 0.94 -15.37
CA ALA A 116 -5.12 0.99 -15.92
C ALA A 116 -5.82 -0.37 -15.92
N LEU A 117 -5.07 -1.46 -16.16
CA LEU A 117 -5.63 -2.79 -16.45
C LEU A 117 -6.61 -3.30 -15.38
N PRO A 118 -6.30 -3.26 -14.06
CA PRO A 118 -7.24 -3.74 -13.04
C PRO A 118 -8.56 -2.95 -13.02
N HIS A 119 -8.50 -1.65 -13.33
CA HIS A 119 -9.65 -0.75 -13.37
C HIS A 119 -10.50 -0.93 -14.63
N VAL A 120 -9.87 -1.29 -15.76
CA VAL A 120 -10.57 -1.65 -17.00
C VAL A 120 -11.27 -3.01 -16.88
N VAL A 121 -10.61 -3.98 -16.26
CA VAL A 121 -11.21 -5.30 -15.96
C VAL A 121 -12.39 -5.15 -14.98
N GLY A 122 -12.27 -4.21 -14.04
CA GLY A 122 -13.30 -3.89 -13.06
C GLY A 122 -13.22 -4.76 -11.81
N ALA A 123 -13.56 -4.16 -10.67
CA ALA A 123 -13.64 -4.88 -9.40
C ALA A 123 -14.87 -5.80 -9.34
N PRO A 124 -14.78 -6.94 -8.62
CA PRO A 124 -15.93 -7.80 -8.38
C PRO A 124 -16.90 -7.11 -7.40
N HIS A 125 -18.12 -6.84 -7.87
CA HIS A 125 -19.19 -6.19 -7.11
C HIS A 125 -20.30 -7.19 -6.76
N PRO A 126 -21.07 -6.96 -5.68
CA PRO A 126 -22.23 -7.78 -5.37
C PRO A 126 -23.29 -7.68 -6.47
N HIS A 127 -24.07 -8.74 -6.67
CA HIS A 127 -25.20 -8.74 -7.61
C HIS A 127 -26.31 -7.77 -7.18
N GLU A 128 -26.49 -7.60 -5.87
CA GLU A 128 -27.48 -6.70 -5.27
C GLU A 128 -26.81 -5.83 -4.21
N PHE A 129 -27.09 -4.53 -4.23
CA PHE A 129 -26.55 -3.56 -3.26
C PHE A 129 -27.50 -3.41 -2.07
N THR A 130 -27.90 -4.53 -1.47
CA THR A 130 -28.86 -4.57 -0.35
C THR A 130 -28.15 -4.90 0.95
N GLY A 131 -28.19 -3.99 1.92
CA GLY A 131 -27.65 -4.23 3.25
C GLY A 131 -28.18 -3.23 4.27
N PRO A 132 -28.10 -3.53 5.58
CA PRO A 132 -28.57 -2.65 6.65
C PRO A 132 -27.73 -1.37 6.81
N THR A 133 -26.59 -1.26 6.12
CA THR A 133 -25.63 -0.18 6.32
C THR A 133 -25.99 1.04 5.48
N PRO A 134 -26.20 2.22 6.10
CA PRO A 134 -26.42 3.47 5.38
C PRO A 134 -25.22 3.88 4.49
N PRO A 135 -25.46 4.32 3.23
CA PRO A 135 -24.40 4.79 2.34
C PRO A 135 -23.56 5.94 2.90
N GLU A 136 -24.15 6.82 3.73
CA GLU A 136 -23.47 7.94 4.37
C GLU A 136 -22.42 7.45 5.38
N LEU A 137 -22.71 6.36 6.11
CA LEU A 137 -21.75 5.76 7.03
C LEU A 137 -20.65 5.03 6.26
N ALA A 138 -20.99 4.34 5.17
CA ALA A 138 -20.01 3.66 4.32
C ALA A 138 -19.01 4.65 3.70
N SER A 139 -19.49 5.77 3.13
CA SER A 139 -18.63 6.81 2.55
C SER A 139 -17.75 7.50 3.59
N GLN A 140 -18.31 7.80 4.78
CA GLN A 140 -17.53 8.34 5.89
C GLN A 140 -16.45 7.37 6.39
N PHE A 141 -16.75 6.08 6.47
CA PHE A 141 -15.78 5.06 6.85
C PHE A 141 -14.66 4.94 5.82
N ALA A 142 -14.99 4.84 4.53
CA ALA A 142 -14.01 4.78 3.45
C ALA A 142 -13.07 5.99 3.46
N GLY A 143 -13.61 7.20 3.60
CA GLY A 143 -12.82 8.42 3.70
C GLY A 143 -11.88 8.43 4.90
N ARG A 144 -12.35 8.01 6.09
CA ARG A 144 -11.52 7.93 7.30
C ARG A 144 -10.45 6.85 7.19
N ALA A 145 -10.79 5.68 6.67
CA ALA A 145 -9.85 4.58 6.48
C ALA A 145 -8.71 4.98 5.55
N LEU A 146 -9.01 5.63 4.42
CA LEU A 146 -8.01 6.15 3.49
C LEU A 146 -7.17 7.27 4.11
N GLY A 147 -7.77 8.19 4.87
CA GLY A 147 -7.05 9.28 5.54
C GLY A 147 -6.08 8.80 6.62
N VAL A 148 -6.51 7.84 7.44
CA VAL A 148 -5.65 7.19 8.45
C VAL A 148 -4.55 6.39 7.76
N GLY A 149 -4.90 5.60 6.74
CA GLY A 149 -3.95 4.83 5.96
C GLY A 149 -2.88 5.70 5.30
N PHE A 150 -3.27 6.80 4.65
CA PHE A 150 -2.35 7.77 4.07
C PHE A 150 -1.33 8.26 5.09
N THR A 151 -1.81 8.72 6.25
CA THR A 151 -0.96 9.20 7.34
C THR A 151 -0.01 8.11 7.84
N ALA A 152 -0.52 6.90 8.05
CA ALA A 152 0.27 5.77 8.53
C ALA A 152 1.37 5.37 7.53
N TRP A 153 1.07 5.37 6.23
CA TRP A 153 2.05 5.08 5.18
C TRP A 153 3.15 6.14 5.07
N LEU A 154 2.83 7.43 5.20
CA LEU A 154 3.83 8.49 5.21
C LEU A 154 4.77 8.36 6.42
N VAL A 155 4.20 8.13 7.60
CA VAL A 155 4.97 7.90 8.83
C VAL A 155 5.85 6.66 8.67
N LEU A 156 5.29 5.55 8.17
CA LEU A 156 6.01 4.32 7.92
C LEU A 156 7.19 4.53 6.96
N GLY A 157 6.97 5.24 5.84
CA GLY A 157 8.03 5.56 4.87
C GLY A 157 9.14 6.43 5.46
N LEU A 158 8.80 7.41 6.29
CA LEU A 158 9.79 8.20 7.05
C LEU A 158 10.62 7.31 7.97
N PHE A 159 9.97 6.47 8.78
CA PHE A 159 10.67 5.57 9.71
C PHE A 159 11.54 4.55 8.96
N SER A 160 11.04 3.93 7.90
CA SER A 160 11.80 3.00 7.05
C SER A 160 13.05 3.65 6.47
N ALA A 161 12.93 4.86 5.91
CA ALA A 161 14.09 5.58 5.37
C ALA A 161 15.10 5.97 6.47
N GLN A 162 14.65 6.40 7.65
CA GLN A 162 15.54 6.71 8.78
C GLN A 162 16.23 5.48 9.34
N LEU A 163 15.57 4.31 9.36
CA LEU A 163 16.18 3.06 9.79
C LEU A 163 17.21 2.57 8.76
N LEU A 164 16.87 2.63 7.47
CA LEU A 164 17.79 2.25 6.39
C LEU A 164 19.07 3.10 6.40
N ARG A 165 18.96 4.40 6.67
CA ARG A 165 20.10 5.31 6.84
C ARG A 165 21.11 4.88 7.91
N ARG A 166 20.69 4.09 8.90
CA ARG A 166 21.57 3.60 9.97
C ARG A 166 22.31 2.32 9.59
N VAL A 167 21.95 1.68 8.48
CA VAL A 167 22.64 0.48 8.00
C VAL A 167 23.94 0.92 7.31
N PRO A 168 25.13 0.54 7.82
CA PRO A 168 26.39 0.85 7.17
C PRO A 168 26.44 0.18 5.79
N GLY A 169 26.97 0.88 4.79
CA GLY A 169 27.27 0.26 3.50
C GLY A 169 28.27 -0.87 3.68
N VAL A 170 28.07 -2.00 2.99
CA VAL A 170 29.07 -3.07 2.93
C VAL A 170 30.28 -2.52 2.18
N GLU A 171 31.44 -2.43 2.85
CA GLU A 171 32.68 -2.01 2.20
C GLU A 171 33.01 -2.94 1.02
N PRO A 172 33.47 -2.41 -0.12
CA PRO A 172 33.94 -3.23 -1.21
C PRO A 172 35.07 -4.14 -0.72
N VAL A 173 34.97 -5.45 -0.94
CA VAL A 173 36.07 -6.39 -0.68
C VAL A 173 37.30 -5.90 -1.45
N PRO A 174 38.45 -5.65 -0.78
CA PRO A 174 39.67 -5.23 -1.45
C PRO A 174 40.04 -6.22 -2.55
N ARG A 175 40.28 -5.74 -3.77
CA ARG A 175 40.83 -6.60 -4.82
C ARG A 175 42.26 -6.99 -4.42
N PRO A 176 42.64 -8.28 -4.47
CA PRO A 176 44.02 -8.67 -4.28
C PRO A 176 44.86 -7.96 -5.35
N VAL A 177 45.95 -7.33 -4.90
CA VAL A 177 46.96 -6.65 -5.72
C VAL A 177 47.80 -7.63 -6.50
#